data_AF-A0AA37HGC7-F1
#
_entry.id   AF-A0AA37HGC7-F1
#
_cell.length_a   1.000
_cell.length_b   1.000
_cell.length_c   1.000
_cell.angle_alpha   90.00
_cell.angle_beta   90.00
_cell.angle_gamma   90.00
#
_symmetry.space_group_name_H-M   'P 1'
#
loop_
_entity.id
_entity.type
_entity.pdbx_description
1 polymer ?
#
loop_
_entity_poly.entity_id
_entity_poly.type
_entity_poly.pdbx_seq_one_letter_code
_entity_poly.pdbx_strand_id
1 'polypeptide(L)'
;MERYLIQILLPLSDNQGRPFAKAEYVRVREKLTRQFGGLTAFTRSPAKGFWQEGSCTSHDDIVVFEVMVEVRDPVWWAKYRQELETSFRQDSVVVRAQPIQFL
;
A
#
# COMPACT_ATOMS: atom_id res chain seq x y z
N MET A 1 19.07 -14.88 -8.86
CA MET A 1 18.40 -13.59 -9.10
C MET A 1 17.55 -13.31 -7.89
N GLU A 2 17.81 -12.24 -7.15
CA GLU A 2 17.03 -11.89 -5.97
C GLU A 2 15.70 -11.31 -6.42
N ARG A 3 14.59 -11.92 -6.01
CA ARG A 3 13.26 -11.37 -6.25
C ARG A 3 12.77 -10.68 -4.98
N TYR A 4 12.01 -9.63 -5.16
CA TYR A 4 11.46 -8.84 -4.06
C TYR A 4 9.94 -8.80 -4.17
N LEU A 5 9.27 -8.98 -3.03
CA LEU A 5 7.88 -8.60 -2.84
C LEU A 5 7.84 -7.15 -2.38
N ILE A 6 7.29 -6.28 -3.20
CA ILE A 6 7.03 -4.89 -2.85
C ILE A 6 5.61 -4.80 -2.31
N GLN A 7 5.47 -4.20 -1.13
CA GLN A 7 4.19 -3.95 -0.49
C GLN A 7 3.99 -2.45 -0.31
N ILE A 8 2.86 -1.94 -0.79
CA ILE A 8 2.41 -0.56 -0.61
C ILE A 8 1.20 -0.59 0.31
N LEU A 9 1.26 0.15 1.42
CA LEU A 9 0.18 0.26 2.38
C LEU A 9 -0.47 1.63 2.21
N LEU A 10 -1.74 1.64 1.80
CA LEU A 10 -2.52 2.86 1.58
C LEU A 10 -3.69 2.92 2.56
N PRO A 11 -3.93 4.07 3.22
CA PRO A 11 -5.04 4.22 4.14
C PRO A 11 -6.37 4.24 3.39
N LEU A 12 -7.43 3.71 4.01
CA LEU A 12 -8.78 3.78 3.45
C LEU A 12 -9.44 5.15 3.61
N SER A 13 -8.98 5.95 4.58
CA SER A 13 -9.51 7.27 4.91
C SER A 13 -8.41 8.30 5.11
N ASP A 14 -8.72 9.58 4.87
CA ASP A 14 -7.82 10.70 5.14
C ASP A 14 -7.66 10.99 6.63
N ASN A 15 -6.80 11.96 6.98
CA ASN A 15 -6.54 12.36 8.37
C ASN A 15 -7.77 12.94 9.10
N GLN A 16 -8.88 13.18 8.39
CA GLN A 16 -10.17 13.63 8.94
C GLN A 16 -11.19 12.48 9.01
N GLY A 17 -10.76 11.23 8.72
CA GLY A 17 -11.61 10.05 8.70
C GLY A 17 -12.51 9.94 7.47
N ARG A 18 -12.30 10.76 6.43
CA ARG A 18 -13.11 10.69 5.20
C ARG A 18 -12.56 9.63 4.27
N PRO A 19 -13.39 8.68 3.80
CA PRO A 19 -12.92 7.61 2.94
C PRO A 19 -12.44 8.13 1.59
N PHE A 20 -11.37 7.55 1.06
CA PHE A 20 -10.93 7.83 -0.32
C PHE A 20 -11.86 7.19 -1.34
N ALA A 21 -11.99 7.83 -2.49
CA ALA A 21 -12.77 7.31 -3.59
C ALA A 21 -12.13 6.01 -4.13
N LYS A 22 -12.97 5.03 -4.47
CA LYS A 22 -12.55 3.76 -5.09
C LYS A 22 -11.67 3.97 -6.34
N ALA A 23 -11.90 5.06 -7.07
CA ALA A 23 -11.15 5.43 -8.26
C ALA A 23 -9.65 5.61 -8.00
N GLU A 24 -9.24 6.09 -6.82
CA GLU A 24 -7.82 6.27 -6.49
C GLU A 24 -7.09 4.92 -6.43
N TYR A 25 -7.69 3.91 -5.80
CA TYR A 25 -7.15 2.55 -5.76
C TYR A 25 -7.14 1.87 -7.13
N VAL A 26 -8.13 2.16 -7.99
CA VAL A 26 -8.15 1.66 -9.37
C VAL A 26 -6.98 2.22 -10.17
N ARG A 27 -6.66 3.51 -10.02
CA ARG A 27 -5.48 4.13 -10.66
C ARG A 27 -4.18 3.49 -10.20
N VAL A 28 -4.03 3.27 -8.89
CA VAL A 28 -2.87 2.56 -8.32
C VAL A 28 -2.74 1.16 -8.93
N ARG A 29 -3.85 0.42 -9.01
CA ARG A 29 -3.87 -0.92 -9.61
C ARG A 29 -3.44 -0.89 -11.08
N GLU A 30 -4.04 -0.03 -11.88
CA GLU A 30 -3.75 0.07 -13.32
C GLU A 30 -2.30 0.47 -13.58
N LYS A 31 -1.75 1.41 -12.80
CA LYS A 31 -0.36 1.84 -12.93
C LYS A 31 0.62 0.71 -12.61
N LEU A 32 0.39 -0.01 -11.50
CA LEU A 32 1.23 -1.15 -11.11
C LEU A 32 1.12 -2.32 -12.08
N THR A 33 -0.09 -2.67 -12.52
CA THR A 33 -0.30 -3.73 -13.53
C THR A 33 0.38 -3.38 -14.86
N ARG A 34 0.30 -2.11 -15.30
CA ARG A 34 0.97 -1.67 -16.54
C ARG A 34 2.49 -1.75 -16.43
N GLN A 35 3.05 -1.39 -15.28
CA GLN A 35 4.49 -1.35 -15.07
C GLN A 35 5.10 -2.75 -14.87
N PHE A 36 4.41 -3.65 -14.16
CA PHE A 36 5.01 -4.91 -13.69
C PHE A 36 4.30 -6.17 -14.18
N GLY A 37 3.20 -6.05 -14.93
CA GLY A 37 2.49 -7.18 -15.56
C GLY A 37 1.68 -8.07 -14.60
N GLY A 38 1.85 -7.92 -13.28
CA GLY A 38 1.11 -8.65 -12.25
C GLY A 38 0.96 -7.84 -10.96
N LEU A 39 -0.22 -7.94 -10.34
CA LEU A 39 -0.53 -7.25 -9.08
C LEU A 39 -1.56 -8.04 -8.29
N THR A 40 -1.30 -8.25 -7.00
CA THR A 40 -2.30 -8.70 -6.03
C THR A 40 -2.66 -7.53 -5.12
N ALA A 41 -3.94 -7.29 -4.88
CA ALA A 41 -4.40 -6.26 -3.96
C ALA A 41 -5.44 -6.85 -3.01
N PHE A 42 -5.31 -6.57 -1.72
CA PHE A 42 -6.28 -6.98 -0.71
C PHE A 42 -6.36 -5.95 0.43
N THR A 43 -7.48 -5.94 1.12
CA THR A 43 -7.70 -5.06 2.26
C THR A 43 -7.25 -5.75 3.54
N ARG A 44 -6.50 -5.04 4.40
CA ARG A 44 -6.26 -5.42 5.79
C ARG A 44 -7.06 -4.47 6.68
N SER A 45 -8.08 -5.00 7.35
CA SER A 45 -8.71 -4.35 8.48
C SER A 45 -8.11 -4.90 9.78
N PRO A 46 -7.99 -4.11 10.86
CA PRO A 46 -7.61 -4.66 12.15
C PRO A 46 -8.61 -5.76 12.52
N ALA A 47 -8.08 -6.91 12.93
CA ALA A 47 -8.89 -8.00 13.44
C ALA A 47 -9.76 -7.45 14.59
N LYS A 48 -11.08 -7.54 14.46
CA LYS A 48 -12.11 -7.06 15.39
C LYS A 48 -12.02 -7.60 16.85
N GLY A 49 -10.92 -8.23 17.27
CA GLY A 49 -10.92 -9.16 18.40
C GLY A 49 -10.13 -8.80 19.64
N PHE A 50 -9.31 -7.74 19.71
CA PHE A 50 -8.29 -7.69 20.78
C PHE A 50 -7.83 -6.32 21.32
N TRP A 51 -8.68 -5.28 21.40
CA TRP A 51 -8.29 -4.12 22.22
C TRP A 51 -9.46 -3.62 23.09
N GLN A 52 -9.27 -3.82 24.39
CA GLN A 52 -10.02 -3.29 25.52
C GLN A 52 -10.12 -1.76 25.48
N GLU A 53 -11.19 -1.28 26.10
CA GLU A 53 -11.52 0.11 26.41
C GLU A 53 -10.30 0.99 26.74
N GLY A 54 -10.17 2.11 26.03
CA GLY A 54 -9.35 3.23 26.48
C GLY A 54 -8.48 3.85 25.41
N SER A 55 -8.83 5.07 25.01
CA SER A 55 -8.07 6.03 24.19
C SER A 55 -7.96 5.74 22.68
N CYS A 56 -8.90 6.35 21.94
CA CYS A 56 -8.75 6.89 20.59
C CYS A 56 -7.83 6.10 19.63
N THR A 57 -8.18 4.85 19.33
CA THR A 57 -7.52 4.11 18.26
C THR A 57 -8.21 4.47 16.94
N SER A 58 -7.56 5.30 16.13
CA SER A 58 -7.94 5.51 14.72
C SER A 58 -8.13 4.13 14.09
N HIS A 59 -9.32 3.90 13.51
CA HIS A 59 -9.59 2.70 12.74
C HIS A 59 -8.71 2.73 11.49
N ASP A 60 -7.50 2.17 11.57
CA ASP A 60 -6.54 2.17 10.48
C ASP A 60 -6.83 1.02 9.51
N ASP A 61 -7.97 1.13 8.84
CA ASP A 61 -8.30 0.29 7.69
C ASP A 61 -7.33 0.65 6.54
N ILE A 62 -6.58 -0.34 6.02
CA ILE A 62 -5.60 -0.13 4.96
C ILE A 62 -5.83 -1.09 3.78
N VAL A 63 -5.49 -0.63 2.58
CA VAL A 63 -5.36 -1.49 1.39
C VAL A 63 -3.89 -1.77 1.17
N VAL A 64 -3.56 -3.05 1.00
CA VAL A 64 -2.21 -3.50 0.68
C VAL A 64 -2.16 -3.91 -0.79
N PHE A 65 -1.24 -3.30 -1.53
CA PHE A 65 -0.88 -3.68 -2.88
C PHE A 65 0.44 -4.42 -2.88
N GLU A 66 0.49 -5.57 -3.55
CA GLU A 66 1.65 -6.45 -3.60
C GLU A 66 2.09 -6.71 -5.04
N VAL A 67 3.35 -6.39 -5.32
CA VAL A 67 3.98 -6.61 -6.63
C VAL A 67 5.28 -7.38 -6.44
N MET A 68 5.44 -8.47 -7.18
CA MET A 68 6.72 -9.18 -7.27
C MET A 68 7.59 -8.56 -8.37
N VAL A 69 8.83 -8.19 -8.04
CA VAL A 69 9.79 -7.61 -8.98
C VAL A 69 11.13 -8.33 -8.92
N GLU A 70 11.80 -8.47 -10.08
CA GLU A 70 13.13 -9.12 -10.16
C GLU A 70 14.29 -8.15 -9.91
N VAL A 71 14.11 -6.85 -10.18
CA VAL A 71 15.11 -5.82 -9.90
C VAL A 71 14.39 -4.65 -9.23
N ARG A 72 14.92 -4.22 -8.09
CA ARG A 72 14.43 -3.02 -7.42
C ARG A 72 14.93 -1.80 -8.18
N ASP A 73 14.01 -0.99 -8.71
CA ASP A 73 14.31 0.37 -9.17
C ASP A 73 13.99 1.35 -8.02
N PRO A 74 14.96 1.66 -7.14
CA PRO A 74 14.71 2.52 -5.98
C PRO A 74 14.30 3.94 -6.39
N VAL A 75 14.71 4.42 -7.57
CA VAL A 75 14.36 5.76 -8.06
C VAL A 75 12.90 5.80 -8.46
N TRP A 76 12.42 4.78 -9.16
CA TRP A 76 11.01 4.66 -9.51
C TRP A 76 10.12 4.55 -8.27
N TRP A 77 10.50 3.68 -7.31
CA TRP A 77 9.73 3.50 -6.07
C TRP A 77 9.68 4.76 -5.21
N ALA A 78 10.78 5.53 -5.14
CA ALA A 78 10.81 6.80 -4.41
C ALA A 78 9.88 7.85 -5.04
N LYS A 79 9.92 7.99 -6.37
CA LYS A 79 9.01 8.90 -7.09
C LYS A 79 7.55 8.49 -6.93
N TYR A 80 7.27 7.19 -7.08
CA TYR A 80 5.92 6.69 -6.97
C TYR A 80 5.37 6.85 -5.55
N ARG A 81 6.19 6.66 -4.52
CA ARG A 81 5.83 6.94 -3.13
C ARG A 81 5.38 8.40 -2.94
N GLN A 82 6.10 9.37 -3.49
CA GLN A 82 5.75 10.80 -3.37
C GLN A 82 4.42 11.14 -4.06
N GLU A 83 4.16 10.52 -5.22
CA GLU A 83 2.87 10.67 -5.91
C GLU A 83 1.71 10.11 -5.07
N LEU A 84 1.93 8.97 -4.39
CA LEU A 84 0.95 8.36 -3.49
C LEU A 84 0.71 9.24 -2.25
N GLU A 85 1.77 9.76 -1.64
CA GLU A 85 1.67 10.71 -0.50
C GLU A 85 0.79 11.91 -0.85
N THR A 86 0.98 12.47 -2.06
CA THR A 86 0.15 13.57 -2.57
C THR A 86 -1.30 13.13 -2.82
N SER A 87 -1.50 12.00 -3.48
CA SER A 87 -2.84 11.51 -3.89
C SER A 87 -3.70 11.10 -2.69
N PHE A 88 -3.07 10.50 -1.68
CA PHE A 88 -3.72 10.05 -0.45
C PHE A 88 -3.60 11.06 0.69
N ARG A 89 -3.09 12.27 0.43
CA ARG A 89 -2.97 13.34 1.44
C ARG A 89 -2.33 12.85 2.74
N GLN A 90 -1.27 12.06 2.61
CA GLN A 90 -0.52 11.47 3.72
C GLN A 90 0.88 12.07 3.75
N ASP A 91 1.39 12.35 4.96
CA ASP A 91 2.76 12.84 5.15
C ASP A 91 3.80 11.76 4.81
N SER A 92 3.44 10.48 4.98
CA SER A 92 4.32 9.35 4.67
C SER A 92 3.52 8.12 4.26
N VAL A 93 3.85 7.55 3.10
CA VAL A 93 3.31 6.25 2.64
C VAL A 93 4.37 5.16 2.81
N VAL A 94 3.97 4.03 3.40
CA VAL A 94 4.86 2.89 3.58
C VAL A 94 4.94 2.08 2.29
N VAL A 95 6.12 2.10 1.67
CA VAL A 95 6.52 1.20 0.58
C VAL A 95 7.70 0.38 1.07
N ARG A 96 7.53 -0.93 1.19
CA ARG A 96 8.59 -1.84 1.68
C ARG A 96 8.89 -2.95 0.68
N ALA A 97 10.12 -3.42 0.69
CA ALA A 97 10.60 -4.52 -0.13
C ALA A 97 11.05 -5.67 0.77
N GLN A 98 10.62 -6.89 0.46
CA GLN A 98 11.03 -8.11 1.17
C GLN A 98 11.64 -9.09 0.17
N PRO A 99 12.83 -9.65 0.41
CA PRO A 99 13.36 -10.69 -0.46
C PRO A 99 12.44 -11.92 -0.42
N ILE A 100 12.20 -12.53 -1.58
CA ILE A 100 11.40 -13.76 -1.69
C ILE A 100 12.20 -14.88 -2.33
N GLN A 101 11.94 -16.09 -1.86
CA GLN A 101 12.48 -17.32 -2.39
C GLN A 101 11.33 -18.19 -2.90
N PHE A 102 11.45 -18.66 -4.14
CA PHE A 102 10.56 -19.68 -4.68
C PHE A 102 11.04 -21.04 -4.17
N LEU A 103 10.11 -21.87 -3.70
CA LEU A 103 10.38 -23.24 -3.22
C LEU A 103 10.23 -24.25 -4.36
#